data_AF-A0A849NG60-F1
#
_entry.id   AF-A0A849NG60-F1
#
_cell.length_a   1.000
_cell.length_b   1.000
_cell.length_c   1.000
_cell.angle_alpha   90.00
_cell.angle_beta   90.00
_cell.angle_gamma   90.00
#
_symmetry.space_group_name_H-M   'P 1'
#
loop_
_entity.id
_entity.type
_entity.pdbx_description
1 polymer ?
#
loop_
_entity_poly.entity_id
_entity_poly.type
_entity_poly.pdbx_seq_one_letter_code
_entity_poly.pdbx_strand_id
1 'polypeptide(L)'
;MKLNFHENHKLLFNVVFWGFVFLSIIIAIAPAYNLNEIEPTPGLKPMTPEEFKGLGVYVSEGCLYCHTQQVRPLESDLIFGRPSAPGDYAYLKPLDDLRMTPAVLGSERTGPDLSNIGNRQPSKSWHYIHLYNPRAVVKSSIMQAYPWLFEIKDSVGENDVVISLPPDTAPKEGKVIATEDAENLVAYLLYLKQAPIKGLNNSELFSSADKNSSGTMGQNLYNSSCASCHQQNGEGIPSIFPPLKNSAVVDSDNAEEHIRIVLFGSKGKVIDGVEYTSEMPAQAENFSDEEIAAIINYERTNWGNNGSEVTAEDVKMIRAERK
;
A
#
# COMPACT_ATOMS: atom_id res chain seq x y z
N MET A 1 13.49 61.79 -12.78
CA MET A 1 12.08 61.95 -13.19
C MET A 1 11.27 62.19 -11.92
N LYS A 2 10.54 63.31 -11.78
CA LYS A 2 9.70 63.53 -10.59
C LYS A 2 8.41 62.72 -10.74
N LEU A 3 8.09 61.87 -9.76
CA LEU A 3 6.90 61.03 -9.76
C LEU A 3 5.72 61.81 -9.12
N ASN A 4 4.94 62.53 -9.93
CA ASN A 4 3.80 63.31 -9.47
C ASN A 4 2.52 62.46 -9.41
N PHE A 5 2.49 61.45 -8.54
CA PHE A 5 1.38 60.50 -8.44
C PHE A 5 0.02 61.14 -8.09
N HIS A 6 0.04 62.28 -7.42
CA HIS A 6 -1.16 63.01 -6.98
C HIS A 6 -1.84 63.82 -8.10
N GLU A 7 -1.13 64.13 -9.19
CA GLU A 7 -1.68 64.85 -10.34
C GLU A 7 -1.84 63.94 -11.57
N ASN A 8 -0.98 62.93 -11.71
CA ASN A 8 -0.94 62.05 -12.87
C ASN A 8 -1.49 60.66 -12.52
N HIS A 9 -2.81 60.52 -12.56
CA HIS A 9 -3.48 59.26 -12.24
C HIS A 9 -3.12 58.11 -13.20
N LYS A 10 -2.76 58.41 -14.46
CA LYS A 10 -2.27 57.39 -15.40
C LYS A 10 -0.93 56.82 -14.96
N LEU A 11 -0.02 57.67 -14.46
CA LEU A 11 1.25 57.24 -13.89
C LEU A 11 1.04 56.40 -12.64
N LEU A 12 0.16 56.83 -11.73
CA LEU A 12 -0.18 56.06 -10.52
C LEU A 12 -0.75 54.68 -10.87
N PHE A 13 -1.77 54.63 -11.73
CA PHE A 13 -2.39 53.38 -12.16
C PHE A 13 -1.37 52.43 -12.80
N ASN A 14 -0.57 52.91 -13.75
CA ASN A 14 0.41 52.07 -14.43
C ASN A 14 1.48 51.54 -13.46
N VAL A 15 1.98 52.36 -12.53
CA VAL A 15 2.97 51.91 -11.55
C VAL A 15 2.39 50.86 -10.62
N VAL A 16 1.15 51.04 -10.14
CA VAL A 16 0.48 50.03 -9.29
C VAL A 16 0.17 48.76 -10.08
N PHE A 17 -0.37 48.87 -11.29
CA PHE A 17 -0.72 47.73 -12.14
C PHE A 17 0.52 46.91 -12.50
N TRP A 18 1.58 47.55 -13.02
CA TRP A 18 2.80 46.84 -13.39
C TRP A 18 3.57 46.34 -12.16
N GLY A 19 3.52 47.07 -11.05
CA GLY A 19 4.04 46.61 -9.77
C GLY A 19 3.32 45.35 -9.30
N PHE A 20 1.99 45.31 -9.37
CA PHE A 20 1.20 44.12 -9.08
C PHE A 20 1.54 42.96 -10.01
N VAL A 21 1.56 43.17 -11.34
CA VAL A 21 1.93 42.14 -12.32
C VAL A 21 3.33 41.59 -12.04
N PHE A 22 4.31 42.45 -11.79
CA PHE A 22 5.68 42.06 -11.48
C PHE A 22 5.76 41.24 -10.19
N LEU A 23 5.10 41.69 -9.13
CA LEU A 23 5.05 40.97 -7.86
C LEU A 23 4.31 39.63 -8.01
N SER A 24 3.21 39.57 -8.75
CA SER A 24 2.52 38.31 -9.06
C SER A 24 3.40 37.34 -9.83
N ILE A 25 4.19 37.82 -10.79
CA ILE A 25 5.14 36.97 -11.52
C ILE A 25 6.20 36.41 -10.57
N ILE A 26 6.82 37.26 -9.74
CA ILE A 26 7.95 36.83 -8.89
C ILE A 26 7.51 36.02 -7.67
N ILE A 27 6.38 36.36 -7.06
CA ILE A 27 5.94 35.75 -5.79
C ILE A 27 5.04 34.54 -6.02
N ALA A 28 4.24 34.53 -7.09
CA ALA A 28 3.29 33.45 -7.35
C ALA A 28 3.69 32.59 -8.56
N ILE A 29 3.86 33.19 -9.74
CA ILE A 29 4.00 32.42 -10.99
C ILE A 29 5.36 31.72 -11.07
N ALA A 30 6.47 32.43 -10.83
CA ALA A 30 7.81 31.86 -10.94
C ALA A 30 8.06 30.74 -9.91
N PRO A 31 7.67 30.89 -8.62
CA PRO A 31 7.78 29.79 -7.66
C PRO A 31 6.87 28.61 -8.02
N ALA A 32 5.64 28.86 -8.47
CA ALA A 32 4.73 27.78 -8.90
C ALA A 32 5.30 27.01 -10.10
N TYR A 33 5.88 27.71 -11.08
CA TYR A 33 6.53 27.10 -12.22
C TYR A 33 7.73 26.24 -11.79
N ASN A 34 8.58 26.76 -10.91
CA ASN A 34 9.74 26.02 -10.40
C ASN A 34 9.33 24.78 -9.55
N LEU A 35 8.29 24.90 -8.72
CA LEU A 35 7.77 23.80 -7.91
C LEU A 35 7.07 22.71 -8.74
N ASN A 36 6.58 23.03 -9.94
CA ASN A 36 6.02 22.05 -10.85
C ASN A 36 7.09 21.17 -11.53
N GLU A 37 8.36 21.58 -11.52
CA GLU A 37 9.49 20.85 -12.11
C GLU A 37 10.24 19.97 -11.08
N ILE A 38 9.50 19.31 -10.17
CA ILE A 38 10.09 18.32 -9.26
C ILE A 38 10.33 17.00 -10.00
N GLU A 39 11.57 16.54 -9.95
CA GLU A 39 11.99 15.22 -10.43
C GLU A 39 11.39 14.09 -9.57
N PRO A 40 11.01 12.95 -10.18
CA PRO A 40 10.52 11.80 -9.43
C PRO A 40 11.59 11.25 -8.49
N THR A 41 11.16 10.77 -7.32
CA THR A 41 12.07 10.06 -6.41
C THR A 41 12.73 8.88 -7.15
N PRO A 42 14.04 8.64 -6.99
CA PRO A 42 14.72 7.53 -7.67
C PRO A 42 14.01 6.19 -7.45
N GLY A 43 13.67 5.50 -8.53
CA GLY A 43 12.93 4.23 -8.50
C GLY A 43 11.41 4.36 -8.62
N LEU A 44 10.84 5.57 -8.53
CA LEU A 44 9.42 5.80 -8.78
C LEU A 44 9.13 5.70 -10.29
N LYS A 45 8.27 4.74 -10.65
CA LYS A 45 7.83 4.52 -12.03
C LYS A 45 6.59 5.35 -12.34
N PRO A 46 6.38 5.79 -13.60
CA PRO A 46 5.12 6.41 -13.99
C PRO A 46 3.97 5.40 -13.89
N MET A 47 2.77 5.90 -13.59
CA MET A 47 1.55 5.08 -13.53
C MET A 47 1.15 4.58 -14.92
N THR A 48 0.57 3.37 -14.99
CA THR A 48 -0.15 2.90 -16.18
C THR A 48 -1.49 3.62 -16.33
N PRO A 49 -2.14 3.55 -17.51
CA PRO A 49 -3.48 4.10 -17.69
C PRO A 49 -4.52 3.56 -16.68
N GLU A 50 -4.43 2.28 -16.34
CA GLU A 50 -5.31 1.59 -15.39
C GLU A 50 -5.08 2.11 -13.96
N GLU A 51 -3.81 2.25 -13.56
CA GLU A 51 -3.45 2.84 -12.25
C GLU A 51 -3.91 4.30 -12.14
N PHE A 52 -3.82 5.07 -13.23
CA PHE A 52 -4.31 6.45 -13.25
C PHE A 52 -5.84 6.54 -13.19
N LYS A 53 -6.56 5.65 -13.88
CA LYS A 53 -8.02 5.51 -13.69
C LYS A 53 -8.36 5.14 -12.24
N GLY A 54 -7.56 4.26 -11.63
CA GLY A 54 -7.70 3.85 -10.24
C GLY A 54 -7.52 4.99 -9.24
N LEU A 55 -6.58 5.91 -9.49
CA LEU A 55 -6.47 7.17 -8.76
C LEU A 55 -7.77 8.00 -8.88
N GLY A 56 -8.37 8.03 -10.07
CA GLY A 56 -9.68 8.65 -10.29
C GLY A 56 -10.77 8.08 -9.38
N VAL A 57 -10.88 6.75 -9.33
CA VAL A 57 -11.83 6.04 -8.44
C VAL A 57 -11.53 6.33 -6.97
N TYR A 58 -10.25 6.29 -6.57
CA TYR A 58 -9.83 6.59 -5.21
C TYR A 58 -10.29 7.97 -4.74
N VAL A 59 -10.24 8.96 -5.63
CA VAL A 59 -10.71 10.32 -5.33
C VAL A 59 -12.22 10.42 -5.35
N SER A 60 -12.90 9.84 -6.34
CA SER A 60 -14.37 9.93 -6.46
C SER A 60 -15.10 9.23 -5.33
N GLU A 61 -14.53 8.13 -4.83
CA GLU A 61 -15.03 7.38 -3.66
C GLU A 61 -14.68 8.06 -2.33
N GLY A 62 -13.90 9.15 -2.34
CA GLY A 62 -13.55 9.91 -1.15
C GLY A 62 -12.58 9.17 -0.22
N CYS A 63 -11.82 8.20 -0.71
CA CYS A 63 -10.88 7.42 0.11
C CYS A 63 -9.86 8.33 0.84
N LEU A 64 -9.46 9.43 0.20
CA LEU A 64 -8.53 10.42 0.73
C LEU A 64 -8.99 11.13 2.01
N TYR A 65 -10.30 11.11 2.31
CA TYR A 65 -10.83 11.73 3.52
C TYR A 65 -10.44 10.95 4.79
N CYS A 66 -10.22 9.64 4.65
CA CYS A 66 -9.82 8.76 5.75
C CYS A 66 -8.36 8.31 5.63
N HIS A 67 -7.90 8.09 4.40
CA HIS A 67 -6.61 7.52 4.10
C HIS A 67 -5.74 8.55 3.40
N THR A 68 -4.78 9.14 4.12
CA THR A 68 -3.79 10.02 3.48
C THR A 68 -2.79 9.20 2.68
N GLN A 69 -2.10 9.86 1.76
CA GLN A 69 -0.88 9.36 1.13
C GLN A 69 0.26 10.33 1.43
N GLN A 70 0.51 10.57 2.71
CA GLN A 70 1.56 11.43 3.22
C GLN A 70 2.08 10.90 4.55
N VAL A 71 3.06 10.00 4.53
CA VAL A 71 3.75 9.59 5.75
C VAL A 71 4.50 10.78 6.33
N ARG A 72 4.12 11.23 7.53
CA ARG A 72 4.78 12.36 8.20
C ARG A 72 6.07 11.86 8.87
N PRO A 73 7.06 12.74 9.12
CA PRO A 73 8.24 12.40 9.90
C PRO A 73 7.93 12.34 11.41
N LEU A 74 6.86 11.62 11.77
CA LEU A 74 6.45 11.35 13.14
C LEU A 74 6.66 9.85 13.40
N GLU A 75 7.10 9.52 14.60
CA GLU A 75 7.36 8.15 15.01
C GLU A 75 6.16 7.21 14.77
N SER A 76 4.96 7.67 15.13
CA SER A 76 3.72 6.91 14.94
C SER A 76 3.33 6.65 13.49
N ASP A 77 3.94 7.39 12.54
CA ASP A 77 3.66 7.28 11.12
C ASP A 77 4.65 6.35 10.40
N LEU A 78 5.84 6.13 10.98
CA LEU A 78 6.90 5.35 10.33
C LEU A 78 6.48 3.90 10.07
N ILE A 79 5.52 3.38 10.84
CA ILE A 79 4.90 2.07 10.59
C ILE A 79 4.27 1.98 9.19
N PHE A 80 3.88 3.11 8.58
CA PHE A 80 3.29 3.19 7.25
C PHE A 80 4.33 3.28 6.14
N GLY A 81 5.57 3.64 6.45
CA GLY A 81 6.64 3.79 5.47
C GLY A 81 7.65 4.84 5.87
N ARG A 82 8.50 5.24 4.92
CA ARG A 82 9.41 6.37 5.14
C ARG A 82 8.65 7.69 5.04
N PRO A 83 9.15 8.79 5.64
CA PRO A 83 8.59 10.11 5.40
C PRO A 83 8.47 10.41 3.91
N SER A 84 7.33 10.95 3.51
CA SER A 84 7.07 11.31 2.11
C SER A 84 8.01 12.41 1.65
N ALA A 85 8.48 12.30 0.42
CA ALA A 85 9.32 13.29 -0.25
C ALA A 85 8.54 13.96 -1.39
N PRO A 86 8.85 15.21 -1.77
CA PRO A 86 8.16 15.88 -2.87
C PRO A 86 8.17 15.10 -4.19
N GLY A 87 9.27 14.38 -4.47
CA GLY A 87 9.41 13.53 -5.65
C GLY A 87 8.46 12.33 -5.71
N ASP A 88 7.85 11.94 -4.59
CA ASP A 88 6.86 10.85 -4.56
C ASP A 88 5.56 11.22 -5.29
N TYR A 89 5.33 12.53 -5.47
CA TYR A 89 4.15 13.09 -6.12
C TYR A 89 4.46 13.68 -7.50
N ALA A 90 5.68 13.47 -8.02
CA ALA A 90 6.14 14.10 -9.26
C ALA A 90 5.25 13.79 -10.49
N TYR A 91 4.57 12.64 -10.49
CA TYR A 91 3.64 12.23 -11.54
C TYR A 91 2.20 12.72 -11.34
N LEU A 92 1.86 13.32 -10.18
CA LEU A 92 0.58 13.97 -9.94
C LEU A 92 0.59 15.40 -10.52
N LYS A 93 0.76 15.50 -11.84
CA LYS A 93 0.75 16.78 -12.56
C LYS A 93 -0.68 17.32 -12.69
N PRO A 94 -0.88 18.63 -12.87
CA PRO A 94 -2.20 19.20 -13.17
C PRO A 94 -2.88 18.48 -14.34
N LEU A 95 -4.20 18.32 -14.27
CA LEU A 95 -5.00 17.72 -15.34
C LEU A 95 -5.07 18.65 -16.55
N ASP A 96 -5.11 19.97 -16.30
CA ASP A 96 -4.95 21.03 -17.28
C ASP A 96 -4.55 22.35 -16.60
N ASP A 97 -4.54 23.45 -17.35
CA ASP A 97 -4.16 24.80 -16.89
C ASP A 97 -5.00 25.32 -15.71
N LEU A 98 -6.20 24.78 -15.48
CA LEU A 98 -7.15 25.24 -14.47
C LEU A 98 -7.49 24.18 -13.42
N ARG A 99 -7.20 22.90 -13.69
CA ARG A 99 -7.52 21.76 -12.83
C ARG A 99 -6.25 21.12 -12.30
N MET A 100 -6.06 21.19 -10.99
CA MET A 100 -5.03 20.43 -10.30
C MET A 100 -5.44 18.97 -10.16
N THR A 101 -4.47 18.06 -10.17
CA THR A 101 -4.71 16.69 -9.73
C THR A 101 -5.06 16.70 -8.24
N PRO A 102 -6.08 15.95 -7.78
CA PRO A 102 -6.49 15.92 -6.39
C PRO A 102 -5.31 15.67 -5.46
N ALA A 103 -5.20 16.48 -4.40
CA ALA A 103 -4.17 16.29 -3.39
C ALA A 103 -4.47 15.02 -2.59
N VAL A 104 -3.78 13.93 -2.93
CA VAL A 104 -3.85 12.64 -2.19
C VAL A 104 -3.22 12.71 -0.80
N LEU A 105 -2.70 13.87 -0.42
CA LEU A 105 -2.16 14.14 0.91
C LEU A 105 -3.25 14.06 2.00
N GLY A 106 -4.52 14.26 1.61
CA GLY A 106 -5.68 14.23 2.49
C GLY A 106 -5.76 15.45 3.43
N SER A 107 -6.88 15.57 4.14
CA SER A 107 -7.12 16.62 5.14
C SER A 107 -7.15 16.08 6.58
N GLU A 108 -7.37 14.78 6.73
CA GLU A 108 -7.49 14.06 7.99
C GLU A 108 -6.99 12.62 7.80
N ARG A 109 -6.51 12.00 8.88
CA ARG A 109 -6.15 10.58 8.91
C ARG A 109 -6.96 9.83 9.96
N THR A 110 -8.08 9.26 9.52
CA THR A 110 -8.90 8.34 10.34
C THR A 110 -8.43 6.89 10.17
N GLY A 111 -8.02 6.52 8.95
CA GLY A 111 -7.46 5.20 8.61
C GLY A 111 -5.94 5.24 8.45
N PRO A 112 -5.28 4.08 8.23
CA PRO A 112 -3.85 4.01 7.95
C PRO A 112 -3.47 4.81 6.69
N ASP A 113 -2.25 5.36 6.67
CA ASP A 113 -1.69 5.98 5.48
C ASP A 113 -1.41 4.93 4.39
N LEU A 114 -1.67 5.29 3.12
CA LEU A 114 -1.60 4.37 2.00
C LEU A 114 -0.42 4.62 1.05
N SER A 115 0.46 5.60 1.30
CA SER A 115 1.61 5.89 0.41
C SER A 115 2.49 4.68 0.08
N ASN A 116 2.53 3.68 0.97
CA ASN A 116 3.32 2.46 0.80
C ASN A 116 2.45 1.18 0.89
N ILE A 117 1.15 1.28 0.66
CA ILE A 117 0.23 0.15 0.85
C ILE A 117 0.52 -1.01 -0.10
N GLY A 118 1.05 -0.76 -1.30
CA GLY A 118 1.42 -1.82 -2.23
C GLY A 118 2.55 -2.72 -1.74
N ASN A 119 3.40 -2.22 -0.83
CA ASN A 119 4.42 -3.02 -0.15
C ASN A 119 3.87 -3.64 1.14
N ARG A 120 3.14 -2.86 1.94
CA ARG A 120 2.56 -3.34 3.20
C ARG A 120 1.50 -4.41 3.00
N GLN A 121 0.69 -4.29 1.95
CA GLN A 121 -0.44 -5.16 1.58
C GLN A 121 -0.39 -5.47 0.07
N PRO A 122 0.42 -6.45 -0.36
CA PRO A 122 0.60 -6.76 -1.78
C PRO A 122 -0.50 -7.67 -2.37
N SER A 123 -1.44 -8.16 -1.55
CA SER A 123 -2.48 -9.10 -1.99
C SER A 123 -3.68 -8.39 -2.65
N LYS A 124 -3.89 -8.64 -3.94
CA LYS A 124 -5.09 -8.18 -4.67
C LYS A 124 -6.38 -8.68 -4.00
N SER A 125 -6.42 -9.97 -3.67
CA SER A 125 -7.59 -10.59 -3.03
C SER A 125 -7.94 -9.93 -1.70
N TRP A 126 -6.94 -9.57 -0.89
CA TRP A 126 -7.17 -8.85 0.35
C TRP A 126 -7.82 -7.48 0.10
N HIS A 127 -7.29 -6.69 -0.84
CA HIS A 127 -7.86 -5.38 -1.18
C HIS A 127 -9.31 -5.48 -1.65
N TYR A 128 -9.57 -6.44 -2.54
CA TYR A 128 -10.91 -6.71 -3.04
C TYR A 128 -11.91 -7.06 -1.94
N ILE A 129 -11.54 -7.99 -1.05
CA ILE A 129 -12.39 -8.37 0.08
C ILE A 129 -12.55 -7.18 1.03
N HIS A 130 -11.49 -6.40 1.26
CA HIS A 130 -11.53 -5.22 2.11
C HIS A 130 -12.46 -4.15 1.55
N LEU A 131 -12.45 -3.90 0.24
CA LEU A 131 -13.35 -2.95 -0.41
C LEU A 131 -14.80 -3.43 -0.38
N TYR A 132 -15.05 -4.71 -0.66
CA TYR A 132 -16.41 -5.28 -0.65
C TYR A 132 -16.99 -5.34 0.77
N ASN A 133 -16.22 -5.84 1.73
CA ASN A 133 -16.60 -5.90 3.13
C ASN A 133 -15.36 -5.77 4.04
N PRO A 134 -15.05 -4.55 4.53
CA PRO A 134 -13.84 -4.29 5.31
C PRO A 134 -13.69 -5.18 6.55
N ARG A 135 -14.81 -5.58 7.16
CA ARG A 135 -14.83 -6.39 8.39
C ARG A 135 -14.53 -7.87 8.15
N ALA A 136 -14.59 -8.34 6.90
CA ALA A 136 -14.23 -9.70 6.56
C ALA A 136 -12.73 -9.98 6.77
N VAL A 137 -11.87 -8.97 6.55
CA VAL A 137 -10.40 -9.09 6.72
C VAL A 137 -9.86 -8.29 7.90
N VAL A 138 -10.57 -7.24 8.33
CA VAL A 138 -10.21 -6.42 9.49
C VAL A 138 -11.44 -6.25 10.37
N LYS A 139 -11.63 -7.15 11.34
CA LYS A 139 -12.86 -7.23 12.18
C LYS A 139 -13.26 -5.91 12.83
N SER A 140 -12.28 -5.10 13.25
CA SER A 140 -12.48 -3.80 13.91
C SER A 140 -12.57 -2.62 12.93
N SER A 141 -12.60 -2.86 11.63
CA SER A 141 -12.60 -1.78 10.62
C SER A 141 -13.85 -0.91 10.71
N ILE A 142 -13.62 0.40 10.75
CA ILE A 142 -14.64 1.44 10.64
C ILE A 142 -14.83 1.92 9.19
N MET A 143 -14.02 1.43 8.26
CA MET A 143 -14.13 1.77 6.84
C MET A 143 -15.52 1.34 6.32
N GLN A 144 -16.13 2.19 5.49
CA GLN A 144 -17.34 1.83 4.76
C GLN A 144 -17.07 0.74 3.72
N ALA A 145 -18.08 -0.08 3.45
CA ALA A 145 -18.05 -1.01 2.34
C ALA A 145 -18.37 -0.28 1.02
N TYR A 146 -17.76 -0.73 -0.07
CA TYR A 146 -17.97 -0.23 -1.43
C TYR A 146 -18.55 -1.34 -2.34
N PRO A 147 -19.72 -1.92 -2.00
CA PRO A 147 -20.27 -3.04 -2.76
C PRO A 147 -20.64 -2.68 -4.20
N TRP A 148 -20.82 -1.39 -4.53
CA TRP A 148 -21.11 -0.92 -5.89
C TRP A 148 -19.92 -1.02 -6.85
N LEU A 149 -18.70 -1.23 -6.34
CA LEU A 149 -17.54 -1.56 -7.19
C LEU A 149 -17.54 -3.03 -7.62
N PHE A 150 -18.57 -3.80 -7.28
CA PHE A 150 -18.67 -5.23 -7.53
C PHE A 150 -20.03 -5.61 -8.09
N GLU A 151 -20.06 -6.71 -8.84
CA GLU A 151 -21.27 -7.29 -9.41
C GLU A 151 -21.46 -8.72 -8.92
N ILE A 152 -22.71 -9.17 -8.82
CA ILE A 152 -23.02 -10.57 -8.53
C ILE A 152 -23.50 -11.22 -9.83
N LYS A 153 -22.78 -12.27 -10.28
CA LYS A 153 -23.10 -12.99 -11.51
C LYS A 153 -23.27 -14.49 -11.24
N ASP A 154 -24.24 -15.12 -11.90
CA ASP A 154 -24.44 -16.59 -11.81
C ASP A 154 -23.41 -17.37 -12.63
N SER A 155 -22.96 -16.78 -13.74
CA SER A 155 -21.93 -17.33 -14.62
C SER A 155 -20.69 -16.44 -14.64
N VAL A 156 -19.51 -17.05 -14.56
CA VAL A 156 -18.22 -16.36 -14.60
C VAL A 156 -17.68 -16.36 -16.03
N GLY A 157 -17.39 -15.18 -16.57
CA GLY A 157 -16.68 -15.00 -17.83
C GLY A 157 -15.19 -15.30 -17.70
N GLU A 158 -14.52 -15.53 -18.84
CA GLU A 158 -13.10 -15.90 -18.86
C GLU A 158 -12.16 -14.84 -18.23
N ASN A 159 -12.55 -13.57 -18.30
CA ASN A 159 -11.78 -12.44 -17.75
C ASN A 159 -12.32 -11.93 -16.41
N ASP A 160 -13.36 -12.55 -15.84
CA ASP A 160 -13.96 -12.07 -14.61
C ASP A 160 -13.04 -12.36 -13.40
N VAL A 161 -12.74 -11.32 -12.61
CA VAL A 161 -12.02 -11.48 -11.34
C VAL A 161 -12.99 -11.87 -10.24
N VAL A 162 -13.04 -13.15 -9.92
CA VAL A 162 -13.89 -13.70 -8.86
C VAL A 162 -13.31 -13.40 -7.48
N ILE A 163 -14.14 -12.81 -6.62
CA ILE A 163 -13.81 -12.51 -5.22
C ILE A 163 -14.24 -13.69 -4.35
N SER A 164 -13.30 -14.31 -3.64
CA SER A 164 -13.60 -15.34 -2.65
C SER A 164 -13.87 -14.66 -1.30
N LEU A 165 -15.11 -14.74 -0.83
CA LEU A 165 -15.54 -14.15 0.44
C LEU A 165 -15.73 -15.24 1.50
N PRO A 166 -15.50 -14.93 2.79
CA PRO A 166 -15.78 -15.91 3.83
C PRO A 166 -17.29 -16.20 3.88
N PRO A 167 -17.70 -17.43 4.29
CA PRO A 167 -19.09 -17.91 4.15
C PRO A 167 -20.16 -17.04 4.80
N ASP A 168 -19.81 -16.31 5.85
CA ASP A 168 -20.67 -15.39 6.58
C ASP A 168 -20.95 -14.07 5.83
N THR A 169 -20.13 -13.75 4.83
CA THR A 169 -20.22 -12.50 4.05
C THR A 169 -20.45 -12.74 2.56
N ALA A 170 -20.31 -13.97 2.10
CA ALA A 170 -20.60 -14.38 0.74
C ALA A 170 -22.11 -14.20 0.42
N PRO A 171 -22.46 -13.86 -0.84
CA PRO A 171 -23.86 -13.80 -1.26
C PRO A 171 -24.49 -15.20 -1.22
N LYS A 172 -25.82 -15.25 -1.04
CA LYS A 172 -26.57 -16.53 -0.99
C LYS A 172 -26.54 -17.28 -2.32
N GLU A 173 -26.54 -16.53 -3.42
CA GLU A 173 -26.53 -17.03 -4.80
C GLU A 173 -25.59 -16.15 -5.64
N GLY A 174 -25.04 -16.73 -6.70
CA GLY A 174 -24.07 -16.08 -7.58
C GLY A 174 -22.67 -15.95 -6.98
N LYS A 175 -21.75 -15.40 -7.77
CA LYS A 175 -20.37 -15.09 -7.39
C LYS A 175 -20.13 -13.59 -7.49
N VAL A 176 -19.37 -13.06 -6.54
CA VAL A 176 -18.98 -11.63 -6.55
C VAL A 176 -17.80 -11.44 -7.49
N ILE A 177 -17.95 -10.50 -8.43
CA ILE A 177 -16.99 -10.18 -9.48
C ILE A 177 -16.57 -8.72 -9.34
N ALA A 178 -15.27 -8.43 -9.47
CA ALA A 178 -14.77 -7.05 -9.54
C ALA A 178 -15.24 -6.37 -10.82
N THR A 179 -15.70 -5.11 -10.72
CA THR A 179 -15.87 -4.24 -11.90
C THR A 179 -14.52 -3.70 -12.37
N GLU A 180 -14.45 -3.12 -13.57
CA GLU A 180 -13.24 -2.44 -14.06
C GLU A 180 -12.77 -1.36 -13.07
N ASP A 181 -13.69 -0.64 -12.42
CA ASP A 181 -13.35 0.39 -11.42
C ASP A 181 -12.72 -0.20 -10.16
N ALA A 182 -13.20 -1.36 -9.67
CA ALA A 182 -12.54 -2.09 -8.59
C ALA A 182 -11.13 -2.53 -8.99
N GLU A 183 -10.97 -3.07 -10.20
CA GLU A 183 -9.66 -3.53 -10.69
C GLU A 183 -8.67 -2.38 -10.83
N ASN A 184 -9.10 -1.26 -11.41
CA ASN A 184 -8.29 -0.05 -11.54
C ASN A 184 -7.92 0.50 -10.16
N LEU A 185 -8.86 0.58 -9.22
CA LEU A 185 -8.59 1.03 -7.85
C LEU A 185 -7.55 0.14 -7.16
N VAL A 186 -7.68 -1.18 -7.26
CA VAL A 186 -6.69 -2.11 -6.68
C VAL A 186 -5.34 -2.01 -7.39
N ALA A 187 -5.30 -1.81 -8.72
CA ALA A 187 -4.07 -1.54 -9.44
C ALA A 187 -3.36 -0.29 -8.90
N TYR A 188 -4.10 0.80 -8.69
CA TYR A 188 -3.59 2.01 -8.07
C TYR A 188 -3.08 1.79 -6.64
N LEU A 189 -3.82 1.09 -5.79
CA LEU A 189 -3.36 0.78 -4.42
C LEU A 189 -2.06 -0.03 -4.44
N LEU A 190 -1.92 -0.98 -5.36
CA LEU A 190 -0.70 -1.78 -5.49
C LEU A 190 0.46 -1.02 -6.15
N TYR A 191 0.18 0.03 -6.91
CA TYR A 191 1.19 0.96 -7.43
C TYR A 191 1.85 1.78 -6.31
N LEU A 192 1.13 2.08 -5.23
CA LEU A 192 1.62 2.87 -4.09
C LEU A 192 2.71 2.13 -3.29
N LYS A 193 3.93 2.16 -3.82
CA LYS A 193 5.15 1.56 -3.27
C LYS A 193 6.22 2.63 -3.15
N GLN A 194 6.52 3.03 -1.93
CA GLN A 194 7.57 4.01 -1.71
C GLN A 194 8.93 3.42 -2.10
N ALA A 195 9.59 4.04 -3.07
CA ALA A 195 10.95 3.68 -3.43
C ALA A 195 11.92 4.06 -2.29
N PRO A 196 12.96 3.24 -2.03
CA PRO A 196 13.97 3.55 -1.03
C PRO A 196 14.73 4.83 -1.43
N ILE A 197 15.02 5.69 -0.45
CA ILE A 197 15.86 6.87 -0.65
C ILE A 197 17.25 6.59 -0.11
N LYS A 198 18.28 6.75 -0.96
CA LYS A 198 19.68 6.57 -0.58
C LYS A 198 20.03 7.50 0.59
N GLY A 199 20.51 6.93 1.70
CA GLY A 199 20.86 7.67 2.92
C GLY A 199 19.72 7.87 3.92
N LEU A 200 18.51 7.39 3.60
CA LEU A 200 17.41 7.23 4.57
C LEU A 200 17.21 5.74 4.80
N ASN A 201 17.92 5.19 5.78
CA ASN A 201 17.68 3.83 6.26
C ASN A 201 16.48 3.85 7.19
N ASN A 202 15.39 3.18 6.78
CA ASN A 202 14.24 2.97 7.64
C ASN A 202 14.65 2.36 8.98
N SER A 203 15.63 1.45 8.99
CA SER A 203 16.16 0.82 10.22
C SER A 203 16.80 1.83 11.19
N GLU A 204 17.41 2.93 10.73
CA GLU A 204 17.97 3.97 11.60
C GLU A 204 16.88 4.87 12.20
N LEU A 205 15.82 5.14 11.43
CA LEU A 205 14.63 5.86 11.90
C LEU A 205 13.80 5.01 12.88
N PHE A 206 13.70 3.69 12.65
CA PHE A 206 13.08 2.72 13.56
C PHE A 206 13.94 2.45 14.80
N SER A 207 15.27 2.47 14.70
CA SER A 207 16.20 2.25 15.82
C SER A 207 16.19 3.39 16.85
N SER A 208 15.79 4.60 16.44
CA SER A 208 15.55 5.71 17.39
C SER A 208 14.12 5.73 17.96
N ALA A 209 13.16 5.10 17.29
CA ALA A 209 11.77 4.95 17.73
C ALA A 209 11.59 3.84 18.79
N ASP A 210 12.32 2.73 18.68
CA ASP A 210 12.03 1.55 19.51
C ASP A 210 13.14 1.19 20.50
N LYS A 211 13.17 1.90 21.64
CA LYS A 211 13.71 1.33 22.89
C LYS A 211 12.66 0.57 23.70
N ASN A 212 11.41 0.48 23.22
CA ASN A 212 10.29 -0.16 23.93
C ASN A 212 9.45 -1.13 23.09
N SER A 213 9.87 -1.51 21.87
CA SER A 213 9.23 -2.60 21.11
C SER A 213 9.30 -3.88 21.92
N SER A 214 8.15 -4.32 22.43
CA SER A 214 8.01 -5.51 23.27
C SER A 214 8.09 -6.84 22.48
N GLY A 215 8.52 -6.82 21.21
CA GLY A 215 8.52 -7.99 20.32
C GLY A 215 9.88 -8.31 19.69
N THR A 216 10.05 -9.54 19.23
CA THR A 216 11.22 -9.94 18.42
C THR A 216 11.13 -9.32 17.03
N MET A 217 12.27 -9.22 16.32
CA MET A 217 12.30 -8.76 14.92
C MET A 217 11.28 -9.52 14.06
N GLY A 218 11.25 -10.85 14.15
CA GLY A 218 10.32 -11.70 13.41
C GLY A 218 8.85 -11.37 13.71
N GLN A 219 8.50 -11.14 14.98
CA GLN A 219 7.15 -10.75 15.37
C GLN A 219 6.74 -9.41 14.75
N ASN A 220 7.62 -8.41 14.81
CA ASN A 220 7.33 -7.08 14.29
C ASN A 220 7.17 -7.08 12.76
N LEU A 221 8.04 -7.80 12.06
CA LEU A 221 7.96 -7.98 10.61
C LEU A 221 6.71 -8.77 10.20
N TYR A 222 6.38 -9.85 10.92
CA TYR A 222 5.15 -10.61 10.70
C TYR A 222 3.91 -9.72 10.87
N ASN A 223 3.85 -8.96 11.95
CA ASN A 223 2.72 -8.09 12.25
C ASN A 223 2.54 -6.97 11.22
N SER A 224 3.63 -6.46 10.65
CA SER A 224 3.58 -5.38 9.68
C SER A 224 3.16 -5.85 8.28
N SER A 225 3.39 -7.13 7.95
CA SER A 225 3.34 -7.59 6.55
C SER A 225 2.50 -8.86 6.34
N CYS A 226 2.58 -9.84 7.23
CA CYS A 226 1.93 -11.15 7.07
C CYS A 226 0.58 -11.23 7.80
N ALA A 227 0.48 -10.63 8.99
CA ALA A 227 -0.67 -10.74 9.89
C ALA A 227 -1.99 -10.19 9.32
N SER A 228 -1.91 -9.34 8.29
CA SER A 228 -3.07 -8.83 7.56
C SER A 228 -3.93 -9.91 6.90
N CYS A 229 -3.29 -10.98 6.40
CA CYS A 229 -3.93 -12.08 5.71
C CYS A 229 -3.96 -13.32 6.63
N HIS A 230 -2.83 -13.62 7.29
CA HIS A 230 -2.70 -14.79 8.16
C HIS A 230 -3.21 -14.56 9.60
N GLN A 231 -3.66 -13.35 9.92
CA GLN A 231 -4.12 -12.91 11.25
C GLN A 231 -3.01 -12.94 12.31
N GLN A 232 -3.08 -12.07 13.32
CA GLN A 232 -2.07 -12.03 14.39
C GLN A 232 -1.96 -13.34 15.19
N ASN A 233 -3.02 -14.15 15.16
CA ASN A 233 -3.08 -15.46 15.82
C ASN A 233 -2.75 -16.64 14.87
N GLY A 234 -2.33 -16.36 13.64
CA GLY A 234 -1.94 -17.37 12.65
C GLY A 234 -3.09 -18.23 12.12
N GLU A 235 -4.36 -17.89 12.41
CA GLU A 235 -5.51 -18.69 11.97
C GLU A 235 -5.94 -18.42 10.52
N GLY A 236 -5.42 -17.35 9.91
CA GLY A 236 -5.85 -16.92 8.59
C GLY A 236 -7.34 -16.59 8.52
N ILE A 237 -7.91 -16.71 7.32
CA ILE A 237 -9.33 -16.52 7.06
C ILE A 237 -9.83 -17.77 6.33
N PRO A 238 -10.73 -18.58 6.92
CA PRO A 238 -11.19 -19.83 6.32
C PRO A 238 -11.61 -19.67 4.85
N SER A 239 -11.16 -20.59 4.00
CA SER A 239 -11.40 -20.61 2.54
C SER A 239 -10.81 -19.44 1.74
N ILE A 240 -10.01 -18.56 2.37
CA ILE A 240 -9.40 -17.40 1.71
C ILE A 240 -7.90 -17.38 1.94
N PHE A 241 -7.47 -17.26 3.19
CA PHE A 241 -6.06 -17.25 3.59
C PHE A 241 -5.80 -18.41 4.55
N PRO A 242 -4.86 -19.31 4.24
CA PRO A 242 -4.67 -20.51 5.02
C PRO A 242 -4.10 -20.22 6.43
N PRO A 243 -4.41 -21.07 7.42
CA PRO A 243 -3.81 -20.98 8.74
C PRO A 243 -2.32 -21.32 8.67
N LEU A 244 -1.51 -20.60 9.45
CA LEU A 244 -0.12 -20.93 9.78
C LEU A 244 -0.04 -21.71 11.10
N LYS A 245 -1.03 -21.55 11.97
CA LYS A 245 -1.20 -22.28 13.22
C LYS A 245 -1.49 -23.76 12.96
N ASN A 246 -0.69 -24.64 13.56
CA ASN A 246 -0.71 -26.10 13.39
C ASN A 246 -0.64 -26.54 11.91
N SER A 247 0.06 -25.76 11.07
CA SER A 247 0.18 -26.04 9.64
C SER A 247 1.28 -27.08 9.41
N ALA A 248 0.99 -28.13 8.63
CA ALA A 248 1.96 -29.16 8.30
C ALA A 248 3.23 -28.61 7.62
N VAL A 249 3.11 -27.53 6.85
CA VAL A 249 4.26 -26.86 6.21
C VAL A 249 5.11 -26.12 7.24
N VAL A 250 4.45 -25.45 8.20
CA VAL A 250 5.13 -24.66 9.24
C VAL A 250 5.76 -25.58 10.30
N ASP A 251 5.12 -26.70 10.62
CA ASP A 251 5.61 -27.68 11.61
C ASP A 251 6.57 -28.74 11.03
N SER A 252 6.81 -28.75 9.72
CA SER A 252 7.71 -29.72 9.09
C SER A 252 9.15 -29.56 9.57
N ASP A 253 9.86 -30.67 9.84
CA ASP A 253 11.30 -30.67 10.13
C ASP A 253 12.13 -30.08 8.98
N ASN A 254 11.66 -30.21 7.74
CA ASN A 254 12.26 -29.59 6.56
C ASN A 254 11.53 -28.29 6.23
N ALA A 255 12.22 -27.16 6.41
CA ALA A 255 11.69 -25.82 6.17
C ALA A 255 11.67 -25.40 4.68
N GLU A 256 12.19 -26.21 3.75
CA GLU A 256 12.36 -25.82 2.35
C GLU A 256 11.05 -25.37 1.69
N GLU A 257 9.95 -26.12 1.86
CA GLU A 257 8.65 -25.70 1.30
C GLU A 257 8.17 -24.38 1.91
N HIS A 258 8.33 -24.21 3.22
CA HIS A 258 7.94 -22.98 3.92
C HIS A 258 8.73 -21.77 3.40
N ILE A 259 10.05 -21.90 3.30
CA ILE A 259 10.94 -20.85 2.77
C ILE A 259 10.58 -20.52 1.32
N ARG A 260 10.33 -21.52 0.47
CA ARG A 260 9.94 -21.30 -0.93
C ARG A 260 8.61 -20.56 -1.05
N ILE A 261 7.62 -20.91 -0.23
CA ILE A 261 6.32 -20.24 -0.22
C ILE A 261 6.46 -18.76 0.17
N VAL A 262 7.26 -18.44 1.21
CA VAL A 262 7.47 -17.05 1.62
C VAL A 262 8.24 -16.25 0.56
N LEU A 263 9.32 -16.82 0.02
CA LEU A 263 10.15 -16.15 -0.99
C LEU A 263 9.39 -15.91 -2.30
N PHE A 264 8.74 -16.94 -2.83
CA PHE A 264 8.23 -16.96 -4.20
C PHE A 264 6.71 -16.85 -4.28
N GLY A 265 6.03 -16.81 -3.14
CA GLY A 265 4.59 -16.81 -3.07
C GLY A 265 4.01 -18.20 -3.32
N SER A 266 2.69 -18.27 -3.28
CA SER A 266 1.95 -19.48 -3.63
C SER A 266 0.58 -19.12 -4.18
N LYS A 267 0.00 -20.01 -4.99
CA LYS A 267 -1.34 -19.82 -5.55
C LYS A 267 -2.07 -21.14 -5.55
N GLY A 268 -3.31 -21.15 -5.04
CA GLY A 268 -4.18 -22.33 -5.06
C GLY A 268 -3.62 -23.47 -4.22
N LYS A 269 -4.13 -23.65 -3.00
CA LYS A 269 -3.76 -24.77 -2.13
C LYS A 269 -5.01 -25.43 -1.58
N VAL A 270 -4.98 -26.74 -1.49
CA VAL A 270 -5.99 -27.51 -0.74
C VAL A 270 -5.34 -27.97 0.54
N ILE A 271 -5.89 -27.57 1.69
CA ILE A 271 -5.41 -27.96 3.02
C ILE A 271 -6.58 -28.61 3.73
N ASP A 272 -6.41 -29.87 4.14
CA ASP A 272 -7.44 -30.66 4.83
C ASP A 272 -8.81 -30.66 4.13
N GLY A 273 -8.81 -30.67 2.80
CA GLY A 273 -10.02 -30.66 1.97
C GLY A 273 -10.66 -29.29 1.79
N VAL A 274 -10.10 -28.23 2.37
CA VAL A 274 -10.52 -26.83 2.15
C VAL A 274 -9.67 -26.21 1.05
N GLU A 275 -10.32 -25.68 0.02
CA GLU A 275 -9.65 -24.97 -1.06
C GLU A 275 -9.39 -23.51 -0.67
N TYR A 276 -8.14 -23.07 -0.86
CA TYR A 276 -7.68 -21.70 -0.69
C TYR A 276 -7.24 -21.17 -2.06
N THR A 277 -8.05 -20.29 -2.62
CA THR A 277 -7.89 -19.77 -3.98
C THR A 277 -7.04 -18.50 -4.04
N SER A 278 -6.85 -17.81 -2.91
CA SER A 278 -6.08 -16.58 -2.84
C SER A 278 -4.60 -16.81 -3.15
N GLU A 279 -3.99 -15.83 -3.81
CA GLU A 279 -2.56 -15.81 -4.07
C GLU A 279 -1.82 -15.16 -2.89
N MET A 280 -0.83 -15.89 -2.36
CA MET A 280 0.15 -15.35 -1.43
C MET A 280 1.25 -14.67 -2.26
N PRO A 281 1.45 -13.35 -2.12
CA PRO A 281 2.46 -12.63 -2.89
C PRO A 281 3.89 -13.00 -2.46
N ALA A 282 4.79 -13.09 -3.44
CA ALA A 282 6.22 -13.31 -3.22
C ALA A 282 6.84 -12.20 -2.37
N GLN A 283 7.61 -12.56 -1.34
CA GLN A 283 8.26 -11.60 -0.44
C GLN A 283 9.76 -11.43 -0.67
N ALA A 284 10.34 -12.11 -1.66
CA ALA A 284 11.77 -12.01 -1.95
C ALA A 284 12.24 -10.56 -2.16
N GLU A 285 11.49 -9.70 -2.84
CA GLU A 285 11.94 -8.32 -3.07
C GLU A 285 11.73 -7.39 -1.86
N ASN A 286 10.95 -7.82 -0.87
CA ASN A 286 10.52 -6.97 0.24
C ASN A 286 11.38 -7.11 1.50
N PHE A 287 12.04 -8.26 1.66
CA PHE A 287 12.81 -8.61 2.86
C PHE A 287 14.16 -9.24 2.54
N SER A 288 15.15 -8.95 3.39
CA SER A 288 16.47 -9.61 3.38
C SER A 288 16.37 -11.08 3.80
N ASP A 289 17.47 -11.82 3.65
CA ASP A 289 17.54 -13.22 4.10
C ASP A 289 17.39 -13.36 5.62
N GLU A 290 17.97 -12.43 6.37
CA GLU A 290 17.86 -12.36 7.83
C GLU A 290 16.42 -12.04 8.28
N GLU A 291 15.77 -11.10 7.59
CA GLU A 291 14.40 -10.70 7.87
C GLU A 291 13.42 -11.85 7.60
N ILE A 292 13.58 -12.57 6.47
CA ILE A 292 12.74 -13.75 6.16
C ILE A 292 12.98 -14.88 7.16
N ALA A 293 14.24 -15.18 7.51
CA ALA A 293 14.54 -16.20 8.52
C ALA A 293 13.88 -15.84 9.87
N ALA A 294 13.93 -14.57 10.27
CA ALA A 294 13.28 -14.11 11.50
C ALA A 294 11.74 -14.24 11.45
N ILE A 295 11.09 -13.89 10.33
CA ILE A 295 9.64 -14.07 10.14
C ILE A 295 9.27 -15.56 10.23
N ILE A 296 9.99 -16.41 9.48
CA ILE A 296 9.73 -17.85 9.44
C ILE A 296 9.91 -18.49 10.82
N ASN A 297 10.97 -18.13 11.55
CA ASN A 297 11.17 -18.63 12.91
C ASN A 297 10.07 -18.18 13.88
N TYR A 298 9.55 -16.96 13.74
CA TYR A 298 8.38 -16.52 14.52
C TYR A 298 7.17 -17.41 14.21
N GLU A 299 6.86 -17.64 12.94
CA GLU A 299 5.74 -18.51 12.54
C GLU A 299 5.90 -19.95 13.05
N ARG A 300 7.13 -20.50 13.00
CA ARG A 300 7.45 -21.89 13.38
C ARG A 300 7.46 -22.17 14.89
N THR A 301 7.51 -21.11 15.70
CA THR A 301 7.60 -21.21 17.18
C THR A 301 6.38 -20.63 17.91
N ASN A 302 5.40 -20.09 17.16
CA ASN A 302 4.20 -19.49 17.73
C ASN A 302 2.95 -20.35 17.48
N TRP A 303 1.90 -20.04 18.23
CA TRP A 303 0.57 -20.66 18.08
C TRP A 303 0.51 -22.18 18.29
N GLY A 304 1.53 -22.76 18.92
CA GLY A 304 1.64 -24.20 19.16
C GLY A 304 2.54 -24.93 18.16
N ASN A 305 3.11 -24.21 17.20
CA ASN A 305 4.02 -24.74 16.21
C ASN A 305 5.37 -25.13 16.84
N ASN A 306 6.03 -26.15 16.28
CA ASN A 306 7.31 -26.68 16.76
C ASN A 306 8.31 -26.93 15.61
N GLY A 307 8.27 -26.11 14.57
CA GLY A 307 9.17 -26.25 13.43
C GLY A 307 10.64 -26.01 13.79
N SER A 308 11.55 -26.72 13.12
CA SER A 308 13.01 -26.53 13.22
C SER A 308 13.45 -25.10 12.89
N GLU A 309 14.56 -24.64 13.49
CA GLU A 309 15.11 -23.30 13.23
C GLU A 309 15.56 -23.14 11.76
N VAL A 310 15.31 -21.96 11.20
CA VAL A 310 15.73 -21.55 9.85
C VAL A 310 16.79 -20.45 9.96
N THR A 311 17.89 -20.59 9.23
CA THR A 311 18.97 -19.60 9.18
C THR A 311 18.87 -18.71 7.94
N ALA A 312 19.54 -17.56 7.96
CA ALA A 312 19.63 -16.69 6.79
C ALA A 312 20.32 -17.39 5.59
N GLU A 313 21.27 -18.31 5.85
CA GLU A 313 21.93 -19.05 4.77
C GLU A 313 20.97 -20.05 4.10
N ASP A 314 20.06 -20.67 4.85
CA ASP A 314 19.00 -21.53 4.28
C ASP A 314 18.11 -20.74 3.32
N VAL A 315 17.69 -19.53 3.74
CA VAL A 315 16.89 -18.63 2.90
C VAL A 315 17.65 -18.22 1.65
N LYS A 316 18.92 -17.84 1.81
CA LYS A 316 19.78 -17.40 0.70
C LYS A 316 20.00 -18.51 -0.33
N MET A 317 20.22 -19.74 0.11
CA MET A 317 20.37 -20.90 -0.79
C MET A 317 19.12 -21.07 -1.65
N ILE A 318 17.93 -21.06 -1.04
CA ILE A 318 16.67 -21.23 -1.76
C ILE A 318 16.37 -20.02 -2.65
N ARG A 319 16.66 -18.80 -2.19
CA ARG A 319 16.48 -17.56 -2.96
C ARG A 319 17.28 -17.58 -4.26
N ALA A 320 18.49 -18.14 -4.25
CA ALA A 320 19.35 -18.25 -5.42
C ALA A 320 18.76 -19.13 -6.53
N GLU A 321 17.76 -19.96 -6.24
CA GLU A 321 17.07 -20.81 -7.21
C GLU A 321 16.05 -20.07 -8.07
N ARG A 322 15.83 -18.76 -7.82
CA ARG A 322 14.92 -17.92 -8.61
C ARG A 322 15.39 -17.84 -10.06
N LYS A 323 14.78 -18.66 -10.92
CA LYS A 323 14.98 -18.66 -12.37
C LYS A 323 14.32 -17.46 -13.03
#